data_AF-A0A318SBW4-F1
#
_entry.id   AF-A0A318SBW4-F1
#
_cell.length_a   1.000
_cell.length_b   1.000
_cell.length_c   1.000
_cell.angle_alpha   90.00
_cell.angle_beta   90.00
_cell.angle_gamma   90.00
#
_symmetry.space_group_name_H-M   'P 1'
#
loop_
_entity.id
_entity.type
_entity.pdbx_description
1 polymer ?
#
loop_
_entity_poly.entity_id
_entity_poly.type
_entity_poly.pdbx_seq_one_letter_code
_entity_poly.pdbx_strand_id
1 'polypeptide(L)'
;MPKFKESLFAAVALTSALATQGLHAQPAKLRIQAITQVSPKMPQYTNVDQPLLRDGVAKATDGRVEVVLSSWPERNVNGPEVLRLVRSGQVDIAAAALTTVSGDLPMLDAFDLTGMNLDIVQARKVADALVPVANKELERLGIRLVATYPFSGQMLFCRKPVASLADLKGLKV
;
A
#
# COMPACT_ATOMS: atom_id res chain seq x y z
N MET A 1 -42.58 38.37 -58.43
CA MET A 1 -42.86 37.77 -57.11
C MET A 1 -44.05 36.83 -57.23
N PRO A 2 -44.08 35.67 -56.54
CA PRO A 2 -42.94 34.87 -56.10
C PRO A 2 -42.39 34.16 -57.38
N LYS A 3 -42.11 32.85 -57.57
CA LYS A 3 -41.95 31.63 -56.75
C LYS A 3 -40.68 30.89 -57.22
N PHE A 4 -40.18 29.95 -56.42
CA PHE A 4 -39.05 29.05 -56.73
C PHE A 4 -39.57 27.64 -57.09
N LYS A 5 -38.93 26.96 -58.05
CA LYS A 5 -38.99 25.53 -58.44
C LYS A 5 -38.32 25.39 -59.83
N GLU A 6 -37.49 24.40 -60.19
CA GLU A 6 -36.95 23.21 -59.50
C GLU A 6 -35.46 23.05 -59.86
N SER A 7 -34.66 22.34 -59.05
CA SER A 7 -33.29 21.93 -59.39
C SER A 7 -32.93 20.65 -58.65
N LEU A 8 -33.27 19.52 -59.26
CA LEU A 8 -32.90 18.16 -58.82
C LEU A 8 -31.85 17.61 -59.81
N PHE A 9 -31.22 16.48 -59.47
CA PHE A 9 -30.20 15.77 -60.27
C PHE A 9 -28.79 16.39 -60.30
N ALA A 10 -28.06 16.19 -59.20
CA ALA A 10 -26.67 15.72 -59.26
C ALA A 10 -26.58 14.52 -58.30
N ALA A 11 -26.13 13.36 -58.78
CA ALA A 11 -26.29 12.08 -58.09
C ALA A 11 -25.00 11.53 -57.50
N VAL A 12 -25.14 10.94 -56.30
CA VAL A 12 -24.44 9.75 -55.78
C VAL A 12 -23.04 9.45 -56.32
N ALA A 13 -22.00 9.69 -55.49
CA ALA A 13 -20.98 8.68 -55.14
C ALA A 13 -19.91 9.24 -54.18
N LEU A 14 -19.97 8.91 -52.87
CA LEU A 14 -18.79 8.59 -52.03
C LEU A 14 -19.17 8.08 -50.61
N THR A 15 -19.80 6.90 -50.53
CA THR A 15 -20.11 6.24 -49.25
C THR A 15 -19.67 4.78 -49.23
N SER A 16 -18.45 4.50 -48.71
CA SER A 16 -18.08 3.22 -48.06
C SER A 16 -16.58 3.14 -47.68
N ALA A 17 -16.12 4.06 -46.82
CA ALA A 17 -14.80 3.96 -46.18
C ALA A 17 -14.90 3.98 -44.64
N LEU A 18 -15.89 3.27 -44.09
CA LEU A 18 -15.84 2.89 -42.67
C LEU A 18 -14.71 1.86 -42.51
N ALA A 19 -13.50 2.36 -42.28
CA ALA A 19 -12.42 1.52 -41.79
C ALA A 19 -12.89 0.83 -40.50
N THR A 20 -12.91 -0.49 -40.50
CA THR A 20 -13.10 -1.29 -39.29
C THR A 20 -11.87 -1.14 -38.41
N GLN A 21 -11.75 0.02 -37.75
CA GLN A 21 -10.93 0.17 -36.56
C GLN A 21 -11.54 -0.74 -35.50
N GLY A 22 -11.09 -2.00 -35.49
CA GLY A 22 -11.40 -2.92 -34.42
C GLY A 22 -10.80 -2.33 -33.15
N LEU A 23 -11.66 -1.74 -32.31
CA LEU A 23 -11.29 -1.27 -30.98
C LEU A 23 -10.75 -2.46 -30.20
N HIS A 24 -9.42 -2.60 -30.25
CA HIS A 24 -8.66 -3.33 -29.24
C HIS A 24 -8.78 -2.49 -27.97
N ALA A 25 -9.91 -2.67 -27.28
CA ALA A 25 -10.09 -2.19 -25.92
C ALA A 25 -8.96 -2.83 -25.11
N GLN A 26 -7.92 -2.04 -24.82
CA GLN A 26 -6.86 -2.49 -23.93
C GLN A 26 -7.54 -2.90 -22.62
N PRO A 27 -7.26 -4.11 -22.09
CA PRO A 27 -7.90 -4.57 -20.87
C PRO A 27 -7.65 -3.53 -19.78
N ALA A 28 -8.73 -3.05 -19.16
CA ALA A 28 -8.67 -1.91 -18.26
C ALA A 28 -7.65 -2.19 -17.14
N LYS A 29 -6.63 -1.32 -17.03
CA LYS A 29 -5.58 -1.49 -16.03
C LYS A 29 -6.16 -1.39 -14.64
N LEU A 30 -5.98 -2.44 -13.85
CA LEU A 30 -6.30 -2.41 -12.43
C LEU A 30 -5.28 -1.51 -11.73
N ARG A 31 -5.75 -0.41 -11.14
CA ARG A 31 -4.89 0.51 -10.37
C ARG A 31 -5.05 0.21 -8.89
N ILE A 32 -3.94 -0.01 -8.20
CA ILE A 32 -3.85 -0.35 -6.78
C ILE A 32 -3.17 0.81 -6.07
N GLN A 33 -3.88 1.48 -5.16
CA GLN A 33 -3.34 2.55 -4.33
C GLN A 33 -2.55 1.92 -3.17
N ALA A 34 -1.27 2.27 -3.03
CA ALA A 34 -0.40 1.72 -2.00
C ALA A 34 0.27 2.81 -1.15
N ILE A 35 0.16 2.73 0.19
CA ILE A 35 0.78 3.68 1.13
C ILE A 35 1.61 2.92 2.18
N THR A 36 2.94 2.96 2.08
CA THR A 36 3.79 2.04 2.87
C THR A 36 4.64 2.68 3.97
N GLN A 37 5.68 3.44 3.64
CA GLN A 37 6.69 3.86 4.63
C GLN A 37 6.47 5.25 5.21
N VAL A 38 6.92 5.46 6.45
CA VAL A 38 6.85 6.76 7.15
C VAL A 38 7.75 7.85 6.55
N SER A 39 8.68 7.49 5.66
CA SER A 39 9.56 8.42 4.97
C SER A 39 9.98 7.86 3.60
N PRO A 40 9.98 8.68 2.52
CA PRO A 40 10.41 8.25 1.19
C PRO A 40 11.92 8.00 1.08
N LYS A 41 12.69 8.25 2.16
CA LYS A 41 14.14 7.99 2.23
C LYS A 41 14.49 6.68 2.95
N MET A 42 13.51 5.89 3.38
CA MET A 42 13.78 4.59 4.01
C MET A 42 14.26 3.56 2.98
N PRO A 43 15.31 2.77 3.28
CA PRO A 43 15.77 1.69 2.41
C PRO A 43 14.65 0.67 2.07
N GLN A 44 13.70 0.45 2.98
CA GLN A 44 12.52 -0.37 2.71
C GLN A 44 11.69 0.21 1.54
N TYR A 45 11.48 1.53 1.50
CA TYR A 45 10.73 2.17 0.43
C TYR A 45 11.45 2.10 -0.91
N THR A 46 12.74 2.45 -0.92
CA THR A 46 13.53 2.61 -2.16
C THR A 46 14.03 1.29 -2.72
N ASN A 47 14.36 0.32 -1.87
CA ASN A 47 15.06 -0.91 -2.27
C ASN A 47 14.16 -2.15 -2.24
N VAL A 48 12.97 -2.07 -1.63
CA VAL A 48 12.04 -3.20 -1.51
C VAL A 48 10.66 -2.84 -2.05
N ASP A 49 9.97 -1.86 -1.47
CA ASP A 49 8.59 -1.53 -1.85
C ASP A 49 8.48 -1.03 -3.30
N GLN A 50 9.35 -0.12 -3.73
CA GLN A 50 9.38 0.36 -5.11
C GLN A 50 9.71 -0.78 -6.11
N PRO A 51 10.83 -1.53 -5.98
CA PRO A 51 11.14 -2.64 -6.89
C PRO A 51 10.12 -3.79 -6.90
N LEU A 52 9.48 -4.11 -5.77
CA LEU A 52 8.54 -5.24 -5.69
C LEU A 52 7.09 -4.84 -5.99
N LEU A 53 6.59 -3.75 -5.40
CA LEU A 53 5.18 -3.35 -5.54
C LEU A 53 4.98 -2.51 -6.80
N ARG A 54 5.68 -1.37 -6.96
CA ARG A 54 5.50 -0.49 -8.12
C ARG A 54 5.97 -1.16 -9.41
N ASP A 55 7.23 -1.57 -9.44
CA ASP A 55 7.87 -2.05 -10.67
C ASP A 55 7.64 -3.56 -10.87
N GLY A 56 7.70 -4.34 -9.78
CA GLY A 56 7.56 -5.80 -9.79
C GLY A 56 6.16 -6.29 -10.16
N VAL A 57 5.09 -5.71 -9.60
CA VAL A 57 3.70 -6.08 -9.95
C VAL A 57 3.37 -5.67 -11.39
N ALA A 58 3.83 -4.50 -11.84
CA ALA A 58 3.66 -4.08 -13.23
C ALA A 58 4.36 -5.06 -14.20
N LYS A 59 5.59 -5.48 -13.88
CA LYS A 59 6.33 -6.48 -14.67
C LYS A 59 5.68 -7.86 -14.63
N ALA A 60 5.24 -8.34 -13.46
CA ALA A 60 4.67 -9.67 -13.28
C ALA A 60 3.24 -9.83 -13.84
N THR A 61 2.61 -8.74 -14.26
CA THR A 61 1.24 -8.72 -14.81
C THR A 61 1.17 -8.18 -16.24
N ASP A 62 2.30 -8.02 -16.92
CA ASP A 62 2.39 -7.44 -18.27
C ASP A 62 1.77 -6.03 -18.36
N GLY A 63 1.89 -5.25 -17.29
CA GLY A 63 1.31 -3.91 -17.17
C GLY A 63 -0.21 -3.87 -17.00
N ARG A 64 -0.87 -5.01 -16.74
CA ARG A 64 -2.32 -5.09 -16.44
C ARG A 64 -2.66 -4.57 -15.03
N VAL A 65 -1.72 -4.66 -14.09
CA VAL A 65 -1.86 -4.08 -12.74
C VAL A 65 -0.82 -2.98 -12.55
N GLU A 66 -1.26 -1.82 -12.11
CA GLU A 66 -0.43 -0.64 -11.84
C GLU A 66 -0.52 -0.31 -10.35
N VAL A 67 0.58 -0.41 -9.60
CA VAL A 67 0.61 0.00 -8.19
C VAL A 67 1.04 1.46 -8.09
N VAL A 68 0.10 2.32 -7.73
CA VAL A 68 0.32 3.73 -7.39
C VAL A 68 0.84 3.80 -5.96
N LEU A 69 2.16 3.62 -5.83
CA LEU A 69 2.86 3.60 -4.55
C LEU A 69 3.18 5.02 -4.04
N SER A 70 3.06 5.23 -2.73
CA SER A 70 3.45 6.45 -2.03
C SER A 70 3.94 6.15 -0.60
N SER A 71 4.72 7.06 -0.04
CA SER A 71 5.03 7.12 1.40
C SER A 71 3.96 7.92 2.15
N TRP A 72 3.92 7.80 3.49
CA TRP A 72 2.94 8.51 4.32
C TRP A 72 2.99 10.04 4.14
N PRO A 73 4.17 10.72 4.10
CA PRO A 73 4.24 12.17 3.92
C PRO A 73 3.72 12.63 2.55
N GLU A 74 3.93 11.85 1.48
CA GLU A 74 3.45 12.15 0.11
C GLU A 74 1.91 12.11 0.01
N ARG A 75 1.23 11.53 1.01
CA ARG A 75 -0.23 11.42 1.09
C ARG A 75 -0.84 12.09 2.32
N ASN A 76 -0.03 12.76 3.15
CA ASN A 76 -0.42 13.37 4.42
C ASN A 76 -1.16 12.37 5.36
N VAL A 77 -0.62 11.16 5.48
CA VAL A 77 -1.19 10.07 6.31
C VAL A 77 -0.45 9.96 7.64
N ASN A 78 -1.20 9.75 8.72
CA ASN A 78 -0.65 9.39 10.04
C ASN A 78 -0.79 7.89 10.31
N GLY A 79 0.06 7.32 11.16
CA GLY A 79 0.09 5.87 11.37
C GLY A 79 -1.20 5.23 11.89
N PRO A 80 -1.84 5.78 12.95
CA PRO A 80 -3.04 5.17 13.52
C PRO A 80 -4.24 5.09 12.56
N GLU A 81 -4.32 5.95 11.54
CA GLU A 81 -5.42 5.94 10.57
C GLU A 81 -5.20 4.99 9.38
N VAL A 82 -4.05 4.30 9.29
CA VAL A 82 -3.72 3.42 8.15
C VAL A 82 -4.76 2.29 7.98
N LEU A 83 -5.18 1.61 9.06
CA LEU A 83 -6.20 0.57 8.98
C LEU A 83 -7.57 1.13 8.54
N ARG A 84 -7.90 2.36 8.95
CA ARG A 84 -9.13 3.06 8.56
C ARG A 84 -9.14 3.40 7.05
N LEU A 85 -8.00 3.76 6.48
CA LEU A 85 -7.87 4.02 5.04
C LEU A 85 -8.11 2.74 4.22
N VAL A 86 -7.53 1.61 4.62
CA VAL A 86 -7.75 0.31 3.96
C VAL A 86 -9.20 -0.15 4.11
N ARG A 87 -9.76 -0.13 5.33
CA ARG A 87 -11.16 -0.49 5.60
C ARG A 87 -12.18 0.33 4.81
N SER A 88 -11.83 1.56 4.43
CA SER A 88 -12.71 2.45 3.65
C SER A 88 -12.52 2.35 2.13
N GLY A 89 -11.59 1.52 1.64
CA GLY A 89 -11.27 1.42 0.21
C GLY A 89 -10.62 2.67 -0.39
N GLN A 90 -10.10 3.58 0.43
CA GLN A 90 -9.33 4.74 -0.03
C GLN A 90 -7.90 4.36 -0.44
N VAL A 91 -7.43 3.21 0.04
CA VAL A 91 -6.10 2.65 -0.18
C VAL A 91 -6.26 1.13 -0.23
N ASP A 92 -5.75 0.47 -1.26
CA ASP A 92 -5.87 -0.99 -1.43
C ASP A 92 -4.83 -1.77 -0.62
N ILE A 93 -3.62 -1.22 -0.51
CA ILE A 93 -2.50 -1.81 0.23
C ILE A 93 -1.88 -0.76 1.14
N ALA A 94 -1.69 -1.07 2.42
CA ALA A 94 -0.89 -0.21 3.28
C ALA A 94 0.06 -1.00 4.18
N ALA A 95 1.15 -0.35 4.57
CA ALA A 95 2.07 -0.86 5.58
C ALA A 95 2.12 0.09 6.78
N ALA A 96 2.28 -0.50 7.97
CA ALA A 96 2.51 0.20 9.22
C ALA A 96 3.29 -0.70 10.18
N ALA A 97 4.00 -0.12 11.13
CA ALA A 97 4.43 -0.86 12.30
C ALA A 97 3.18 -1.31 13.08
N LEU A 98 3.08 -2.60 13.41
CA LEU A 98 1.87 -3.19 13.97
C LEU A 98 1.50 -2.58 15.34
N THR A 99 2.49 -2.17 16.12
CA THR A 99 2.37 -1.41 17.37
C THR A 99 1.87 0.03 17.19
N THR A 100 1.93 0.60 15.99
CA THR A 100 1.36 1.95 15.70
C THR A 100 -0.15 1.89 15.45
N VAL A 101 -0.68 0.70 15.13
CA VAL A 101 -2.10 0.45 14.85
C VAL A 101 -2.76 -0.48 15.87
N SER A 102 -2.05 -0.86 16.94
CA SER A 102 -2.59 -1.69 18.02
C SER A 102 -3.68 -0.98 18.85
N GLY A 103 -3.79 0.35 18.75
CA GLY A 103 -4.95 1.10 19.29
C GLY A 103 -6.29 0.74 18.63
N ASP A 104 -6.29 0.37 17.34
CA ASP A 104 -7.48 -0.12 16.61
C ASP A 104 -7.68 -1.64 16.83
N LEU A 105 -6.59 -2.41 16.97
CA LEU A 105 -6.63 -3.86 17.22
C LEU A 105 -5.48 -4.30 18.16
N PRO A 106 -5.70 -4.40 19.48
CA PRO A 106 -4.63 -4.66 20.47
C PRO A 106 -3.82 -5.95 20.27
N MET A 107 -4.35 -6.95 19.55
CA MET A 107 -3.59 -8.16 19.17
C MET A 107 -2.32 -7.82 18.37
N LEU A 108 -2.32 -6.73 17.60
CA LEU A 108 -1.20 -6.34 16.74
C LEU A 108 0.06 -5.95 17.54
N ASP A 109 -0.08 -5.58 18.82
CA ASP A 109 1.04 -5.31 19.72
C ASP A 109 1.80 -6.60 20.10
N ALA A 110 1.12 -7.75 20.10
CA ALA A 110 1.70 -9.04 20.47
C ALA A 110 2.85 -9.50 19.56
N PHE A 111 3.03 -8.87 18.39
CA PHE A 111 4.17 -9.14 17.50
C PHE A 111 5.50 -8.61 18.02
N ASP A 112 5.53 -7.58 18.86
CA ASP A 112 6.77 -6.85 19.23
C ASP A 112 6.89 -6.57 20.74
N LEU A 113 6.47 -7.54 21.57
CA LEU A 113 6.61 -7.47 23.02
C LEU A 113 8.08 -7.37 23.45
N THR A 114 8.38 -6.44 24.36
CA THR A 114 9.73 -6.14 24.85
C THR A 114 10.49 -7.38 25.29
N GLY A 115 11.64 -7.64 24.65
CA GLY A 115 12.53 -8.76 24.97
C GLY A 115 12.13 -10.11 24.36
N MET A 116 11.02 -10.21 23.63
CA MET A 116 10.57 -11.46 22.99
C MET A 116 11.35 -11.79 21.70
N ASN A 117 11.67 -10.76 20.90
CA ASN A 117 12.29 -10.89 19.58
C ASN A 117 13.78 -10.52 19.62
N LEU A 118 14.61 -11.34 20.29
CA LEU A 118 16.04 -11.07 20.43
C LEU A 118 16.85 -11.25 19.12
N ASP A 119 16.32 -11.99 18.16
CA ASP A 119 16.92 -12.21 16.85
C ASP A 119 15.88 -12.37 15.72
N ILE A 120 16.36 -12.35 14.47
CA ILE A 120 15.56 -12.44 13.24
C ILE A 120 14.83 -13.78 13.06
N VAL A 121 15.39 -14.89 13.55
CA VAL A 121 14.79 -16.23 13.48
C VAL A 121 13.66 -16.35 14.50
N GLN A 122 13.83 -15.77 15.69
CA GLN A 122 12.77 -15.68 16.68
C GLN A 122 11.63 -14.76 16.21
N ALA A 123 11.96 -13.58 15.65
CA ALA A 123 10.96 -12.67 15.08
C ALA A 123 10.15 -13.32 13.94
N ARG A 124 10.80 -14.11 13.06
CA ARG A 124 10.12 -14.92 12.03
C ARG A 124 9.13 -15.91 12.66
N LYS A 125 9.56 -16.73 13.62
CA LYS A 125 8.68 -17.71 14.31
C LYS A 125 7.46 -17.06 14.97
N VAL A 126 7.66 -15.94 15.66
CA VAL A 126 6.60 -15.17 16.30
C VAL A 126 5.62 -14.64 15.26
N ALA A 127 6.12 -14.00 14.19
CA ALA A 127 5.27 -13.46 13.14
C ALA A 127 4.46 -14.56 12.43
N ASP A 128 5.09 -15.69 12.10
CA ASP A 128 4.45 -16.79 11.39
C ASP A 128 3.37 -17.48 12.27
N ALA A 129 3.54 -17.50 13.59
CA ALA A 129 2.54 -17.97 14.55
C ALA A 129 1.37 -16.98 14.78
N LEU A 130 1.64 -15.67 14.75
CA LEU A 130 0.64 -14.63 15.04
C LEU A 130 -0.13 -14.14 13.81
N VAL A 131 0.41 -14.24 12.59
CA VAL A 131 -0.28 -13.84 11.34
C VAL A 131 -1.66 -14.49 11.17
N PRO A 132 -1.86 -15.80 11.45
CA PRO A 132 -3.20 -16.41 11.39
C PRO A 132 -4.17 -15.84 12.45
N VAL A 133 -3.68 -15.57 13.66
CA VAL A 133 -4.48 -15.01 14.77
C VAL A 133 -4.87 -13.57 14.48
N ALA A 134 -3.95 -12.77 13.96
CA ALA A 134 -4.20 -11.39 13.56
C ALA A 134 -5.19 -11.32 12.38
N ASN A 135 -5.02 -12.16 11.36
CA ASN A 135 -5.93 -12.20 10.21
C ASN A 135 -7.37 -12.54 10.61
N LYS A 136 -7.59 -13.47 11.57
CA LYS A 136 -8.93 -13.80 12.06
C LYS A 136 -9.71 -12.57 12.56
N GLU A 137 -9.04 -11.58 13.14
CA GLU A 137 -9.69 -10.36 13.62
C GLU A 137 -9.64 -9.22 12.59
N LEU A 138 -8.57 -9.09 11.79
CA LEU A 138 -8.47 -8.13 10.68
C LEU A 138 -9.50 -8.40 9.56
N GLU A 139 -9.79 -9.66 9.25
CA GLU A 139 -10.78 -10.04 8.23
C GLU A 139 -12.19 -9.55 8.62
N ARG A 140 -12.49 -9.44 9.92
CA ARG A 140 -13.74 -8.85 10.45
C ARG A 140 -13.84 -7.34 10.21
N LEU A 141 -12.70 -6.69 9.95
CA LEU A 141 -12.58 -5.29 9.54
C LEU A 141 -12.46 -5.15 8.01
N GLY A 142 -12.54 -6.24 7.24
CA GLY A 142 -12.33 -6.24 5.79
C GLY A 142 -10.85 -6.15 5.37
N ILE A 143 -9.91 -6.36 6.28
CA ILE A 143 -8.46 -6.20 6.05
C ILE A 143 -7.78 -7.59 6.06
N ARG A 144 -6.72 -7.77 5.26
CA ARG A 144 -5.84 -8.94 5.34
C ARG A 144 -4.38 -8.53 5.50
N LEU A 145 -3.71 -9.05 6.52
CA LEU A 145 -2.26 -8.97 6.66
C LEU A 145 -1.61 -9.98 5.70
N VAL A 146 -1.05 -9.48 4.60
CA VAL A 146 -0.48 -10.29 3.50
C VAL A 146 1.02 -10.53 3.60
N ALA A 147 1.75 -9.71 4.37
CA ALA A 147 3.19 -9.81 4.54
C ALA A 147 3.62 -9.24 5.89
N THR A 148 4.73 -9.74 6.44
CA THR A 148 5.40 -9.19 7.64
C THR A 148 6.90 -9.12 7.42
N TYR A 149 7.48 -7.97 7.77
CA TYR A 149 8.92 -7.73 7.83
C TYR A 149 9.24 -7.01 9.15
N PRO A 150 10.35 -7.33 9.83
CA PRO A 150 10.77 -6.61 11.01
C PRO A 150 11.54 -5.35 10.65
N PHE A 151 11.54 -4.38 11.56
CA PHE A 151 12.48 -3.26 11.56
C PHE A 151 13.83 -3.73 12.15
N SER A 152 14.84 -2.86 12.13
CA SER A 152 16.06 -3.06 12.92
C SER A 152 15.73 -3.19 14.42
N GLY A 153 16.55 -3.95 15.16
CA GLY A 153 16.39 -4.11 16.60
C GLY A 153 16.28 -2.77 17.35
N GLN A 154 15.43 -2.72 18.37
CA GLN A 154 15.15 -1.50 19.13
C GLN A 154 16.33 -1.16 20.05
N MET A 155 16.86 0.06 19.92
CA MET A 155 18.07 0.52 20.62
C MET A 155 17.77 1.77 21.47
N LEU A 156 18.37 1.86 22.66
CA LEU A 156 18.26 3.02 23.53
C LEU A 156 19.31 4.09 23.15
N PHE A 157 18.85 5.23 22.63
CA PHE A 157 19.71 6.35 22.21
C PHE A 157 19.91 7.36 23.36
N CYS A 158 20.74 6.99 24.34
CA CYS A 158 20.96 7.78 25.56
C CYS A 158 22.11 8.79 25.42
N ARG A 159 21.94 10.00 26.00
CA ARG A 159 23.00 11.05 26.06
C ARG A 159 24.05 10.82 27.16
N LYS A 160 23.84 9.80 27.99
CA LYS A 160 24.72 9.37 29.09
C LYS A 160 24.76 7.83 29.06
N PRO A 161 25.81 7.19 29.59
CA PRO A 161 25.81 5.74 29.81
C PRO A 161 24.61 5.30 30.66
N VAL A 162 24.10 4.11 30.35
CA VAL A 162 23.06 3.40 31.10
C VAL A 162 23.61 1.99 31.35
N ALA A 163 23.68 1.57 32.61
CA ALA A 163 24.18 0.26 33.02
C ALA A 163 23.08 -0.61 33.65
N SER A 164 21.96 0.00 34.04
CA SER A 164 20.84 -0.61 34.75
C SER A 164 19.51 0.05 34.37
N LEU A 165 18.39 -0.63 34.65
CA LEU A 165 17.05 -0.04 34.51
C LEU A 165 16.82 1.15 35.46
N ALA A 166 17.59 1.27 36.54
CA ALA A 166 17.49 2.40 37.47
C ALA A 166 17.99 3.72 36.84
N ASP A 167 18.97 3.65 35.93
CA ASP A 167 19.55 4.82 35.26
C ASP A 167 18.58 5.48 34.25
N LEU A 168 17.51 4.76 33.87
CA LEU A 168 16.43 5.28 33.04
C LEU A 168 15.45 6.18 33.82
N LYS A 169 15.46 6.13 35.16
CA LYS A 169 14.49 6.83 35.99
C LYS A 169 14.63 8.36 35.88
N GLY A 170 13.59 9.01 35.36
CA GLY A 170 13.56 10.46 35.18
C GLY A 170 14.28 10.95 33.91
N LEU A 171 14.74 10.04 33.04
CA LEU A 171 15.05 10.42 31.67
C LEU A 171 13.75 10.78 30.94
N LYS A 172 13.82 11.76 30.03
CA LYS A 172 12.73 12.02 29.09
C LYS A 172 12.82 11.03 27.93
N VAL A 173 11.70 10.37 27.65
CA VAL A 173 11.37 9.67 26.40
C VAL A 173 10.61 10.65 25.49
#